data_AF-X1VL27-F1
#
_entry.id   AF-X1VL27-F1
#
_cell.length_a   1.000
_cell.length_b   1.000
_cell.length_c   1.000
_cell.angle_alpha   90.00
_cell.angle_beta   90.00
_cell.angle_gamma   90.00
#
_symmetry.space_group_name_H-M   'P 1'
#
loop_
_entity.id
_entity.type
_entity.pdbx_description
1 polymer ?
#
loop_
_entity_poly.entity_id
_entity_poly.type
_entity_poly.pdbx_seq_one_letter_code
_entity_poly.pdbx_strand_id
1 'polypeptide(L)' 'MGEMSARIAREIGLPSHTKLVTGGHDVTCAALGTGSIREGIAADILGTAEIFGVTLEN' A
#
# COMPACT_ATOMS: atom_id res chain seq x y z
N MET A 1 -11.87 9.20 1.67
CA MET A 1 -12.03 7.79 2.09
C MET A 1 -13.50 7.55 2.39
N GLY A 2 -14.00 6.32 2.20
CA GLY A 2 -15.44 6.02 2.33
C GLY A 2 -15.72 4.53 2.37
N GLU A 3 -16.97 4.15 2.14
CA GLU A 3 -17.37 2.74 1.98
C GLU A 3 -17.59 2.41 0.51
N MET A 4 -17.28 1.16 0.15
CA MET A 4 -17.59 0.63 -1.17
C MET A 4 -19.10 0.49 -1.35
N SER A 5 -19.60 0.74 -2.55
CA SER A 5 -21.03 0.58 -2.83
C SER A 5 -21.48 -0.87 -2.58
N ALA A 6 -22.66 -1.04 -1.97
CA ALA A 6 -23.19 -2.36 -1.66
C ALA A 6 -23.42 -3.25 -2.89
N ARG A 7 -23.68 -2.64 -4.06
CA ARG A 7 -23.79 -3.37 -5.34
C ARG A 7 -22.46 -4.04 -5.69
N ILE A 8 -21.37 -3.27 -5.72
CA ILE A 8 -20.04 -3.78 -6.07
C ILE A 8 -19.55 -4.77 -5.02
N ALA A 9 -19.70 -4.46 -3.73
CA ALA A 9 -19.29 -5.36 -2.65
C ALA A 9 -19.91 -6.77 -2.81
N ARG A 10 -21.21 -6.84 -3.10
CA ARG A 10 -21.91 -8.11 -3.39
C ARG A 10 -21.38 -8.80 -4.66
N GLU A 11 -21.12 -8.04 -5.71
CA GLU A 11 -20.63 -8.57 -7.00
C GLU A 11 -19.25 -9.25 -6.87
N ILE A 12 -18.37 -8.72 -6.00
CA ILE A 12 -17.02 -9.27 -5.77
C ILE A 12 -16.88 -10.06 -4.47
N GLY A 13 -17.99 -10.35 -3.77
CA GLY A 13 -18.00 -11.19 -2.57
C GLY A 13 -17.40 -10.56 -1.30
N LEU A 14 -17.34 -9.23 -1.23
CA LEU A 14 -16.84 -8.50 -0.06
C LEU A 14 -17.98 -8.02 0.86
N PRO A 15 -17.71 -7.81 2.16
CA PRO A 15 -18.69 -7.24 3.08
C PRO A 15 -19.19 -5.87 2.63
N SER A 16 -20.47 -5.57 2.87
CA SER A 16 -21.09 -4.29 2.50
C SER A 16 -20.47 -3.07 3.17
N HIS A 17 -19.78 -3.26 4.30
CA HIS A 17 -19.10 -2.22 5.06
C HIS A 17 -17.60 -2.10 4.72
N THR A 18 -17.14 -2.72 3.61
CA THR A 18 -15.73 -2.65 3.19
C THR A 18 -15.33 -1.21 2.91
N LYS A 19 -14.23 -0.77 3.51
CA LYS A 19 -13.71 0.60 3.39
C LYS A 19 -12.88 0.78 2.12
N LEU A 20 -13.01 1.94 1.51
CA LEU A 20 -12.16 2.46 0.45
C LEU A 20 -11.18 3.47 1.06
N VAL A 21 -9.89 3.12 1.02
CA VAL A 21 -8.77 3.96 1.47
C VAL A 21 -8.05 4.56 0.27
N THR A 22 -7.19 5.56 0.50
CA THR A 22 -6.48 6.28 -0.59
C THR A 22 -5.45 5.43 -1.33
N GLY A 23 -4.92 4.39 -0.69
CA GLY A 23 -3.78 3.62 -1.21
C GLY A 23 -2.48 4.43 -1.19
N GLY A 24 -1.54 4.02 -2.04
CA GLY A 24 -0.24 4.66 -2.25
C GLY A 24 0.37 4.22 -3.58
N HIS A 25 1.48 4.84 -3.98
CA HIS A 25 2.21 4.41 -5.18
C HIS A 25 2.78 3.00 -4.99
N ASP A 26 2.90 2.22 -6.05
CA ASP A 26 3.34 0.82 -5.99
C ASP A 26 4.68 0.62 -5.26
N VAL A 27 5.72 1.40 -5.57
CA VAL A 27 7.05 1.34 -4.93
C VAL A 27 7.00 1.73 -3.45
N THR A 28 6.16 2.71 -3.09
CA THR A 28 5.99 3.12 -1.69
C THR A 28 5.24 2.03 -0.91
N CYS A 29 4.22 1.41 -1.52
CA CYS A 29 3.51 0.26 -0.94
C CYS A 29 4.41 -0.97 -0.83
N ALA A 30 5.31 -1.20 -1.80
CA ALA A 30 6.31 -2.27 -1.74
C ALA A 30 7.27 -2.04 -0.57
N ALA A 31 7.82 -0.83 -0.43
CA ALA A 31 8.67 -0.45 0.71
C ALA A 31 7.93 -0.53 2.05
N LEU A 32 6.65 -0.15 2.10
CA LEU A 32 5.81 -0.34 3.28
C LEU A 32 5.69 -1.83 3.64
N GLY A 33 5.52 -2.69 2.63
CA GLY A 33 5.43 -4.14 2.79
C GLY A 33 6.70 -4.79 3.35
N THR A 34 7.88 -4.17 3.19
CA THR A 34 9.14 -4.64 3.80
C THR A 34 9.30 -4.18 5.25
N GLY A 35 8.38 -3.38 5.77
CA GLY A 35 8.47 -2.80 7.11
C GLY A 35 9.30 -1.52 7.18
N SER A 36 9.55 -0.84 6.07
CA SER A 36 10.25 0.46 6.02
C SER A 36 9.36 1.60 6.57
N ILE A 37 9.02 1.53 7.86
CA ILE A 37 8.06 2.43 8.54
C ILE A 37 8.72 3.42 9.52
N ARG A 38 10.04 3.40 9.64
CA ARG A 38 10.84 4.31 10.47
C ARG A 38 12.24 4.47 9.89
N GLU A 39 12.95 5.51 10.32
CA GLU A 39 14.36 5.70 9.96
C GLU A 39 15.23 4.49 10.29
N GLY A 40 16.29 4.32 9.50
CA GLY A 40 17.23 3.20 9.60
C GLY A 40 16.73 1.90 8.96
N ILE A 41 15.53 1.89 8.36
CA ILE A 41 15.02 0.78 7.56
C ILE A 41 14.85 1.26 6.12
N ALA A 42 15.54 0.61 5.18
CA ALA A 42 15.45 0.87 3.75
C ALA A 42 14.89 -0.36 3.03
N ALA A 43 14.20 -0.11 1.91
CA ALA A 43 13.76 -1.14 0.99
C ALA A 43 14.67 -1.12 -0.24
N ASP A 44 15.31 -2.26 -0.50
CA ASP A 44 16.04 -2.50 -1.75
C ASP A 44 15.22 -3.48 -2.61
N ILE A 45 14.68 -2.97 -3.72
CA ILE A 45 13.79 -3.71 -4.62
C ILE A 45 14.59 -4.09 -5.87
N LEU A 46 15.04 -5.34 -5.90
CA LEU A 46 15.90 -5.89 -6.94
C LEU A 46 15.05 -6.60 -8.02
N GLY A 47 14.78 -5.91 -9.12
CA GLY A 47 14.06 -6.45 -10.28
C GLY A 47 14.76 -6.13 -11.61
N THR A 48 13.99 -5.96 -12.68
CA THR A 48 14.51 -5.50 -13.98
C THR A 48 15.26 -4.16 -13.87
N ALA A 49 14.84 -3.31 -12.94
CA ALA A 49 15.58 -2.16 -12.46
C ALA A 49 15.68 -2.23 -10.93
N GLU A 50 16.74 -1.61 -10.40
CA GLU A 50 16.93 -1.43 -8.97
C GLU A 50 16.20 -0.16 -8.51
N ILE A 51 15.43 -0.29 -7.42
CA ILE A 51 14.77 0.85 -6.77
C ILE A 51 15.11 0.79 -5.29
N PHE A 52 15.84 1.81 -4.82
CA PHE A 52 16.23 1.94 -3.42
C PHE A 52 15.40 3.02 -2.74
N GLY A 53 14.59 2.63 -1.76
CA GLY A 53 13.73 3.51 -0.98
C GLY A 53 14.21 3.66 0.46
N VAL A 54 14.32 4.91 0.92
CA VAL A 54 14.69 5.24 2.30
C VAL A 54 13.53 5.92 3.02
N THR A 55 13.29 5.51 4.27
CA THR A 55 12.33 6.17 5.15
C THR A 55 13.06 7.20 6.01
N LEU A 56 12.56 8.43 6.01
CA LEU A 56 13.08 9.58 6.76
C LEU A 56 12.03 10.06 7.76
N GLU A 57 12.48 10.64 8.87
CA GLU A 57 11.63 11.40 9.79
C GLU A 57 11.33 12.78 9.17
N ASN A 58 10.17 13.34 9.55
CA ASN A 58 9.73 14.65 9.07
C ASN A 58 10.31 15.78 9.92
#